data_AF-A0A5J9VNV2-F1
#
_entry.id   AF-A0A5J9VNV2-F1
#
_cell.length_a   1.000
_cell.length_b   1.000
_cell.length_c   1.000
_cell.angle_alpha   90.00
_cell.angle_beta   90.00
_cell.angle_gamma   90.00
#
_symmetry.space_group_name_H-M   'P 1'
#
loop_
_entity.id
_entity.type
_entity.pdbx_description
1 polymer ?
#
loop_
_entity_poly.entity_id
_entity_poly.type
_entity_poly.pdbx_seq_one_letter_code
_entity_poly.pdbx_strand_id
1 'polypeptide(L)'
;RWLDADIHGGAPAIDVLEEPCSLLVPYTDPYSIPGYDVREKKHYISAYDVKSKLAWGDAASMIWAMKGAITIIVNSDSVIFQDLSVTILRNVLPSKDPRRRLRPRVPPDRTLVCNHLRNSLDHGDELVRRDTLRFLCRLRDARLIEPVVASTSSAAVCCFCRLRKDDGGKLVPDALDVVERALGAERDAAALRNAFFTLHSFAQPRAAAYVLDNAGRVASEWPRLLQMLAVDTARRYGRYERKHVDILMSLLSHPSTCNVVVYECANTLAWISSEPTAVRAAANAYCKLLSSSSVQSDDAVRLIVQSRTACTNSASRTVMP
;
A
#
# COMPACT_ATOMS: atom_id res chain seq x y z
N ARG A 1 -38.69 -7.58 13.38
CA ARG A 1 -38.33 -6.15 13.42
C ARG A 1 -36.84 -5.95 13.78
N TRP A 2 -35.94 -6.76 13.23
CA TRP A 2 -34.48 -6.57 13.32
C TRP A 2 -33.84 -6.78 11.93
N LEU A 3 -34.61 -6.54 10.88
CA LEU A 3 -34.12 -6.20 9.54
C LEU A 3 -34.29 -4.68 9.44
N ASP A 4 -33.19 -3.97 9.13
CA ASP A 4 -33.10 -2.57 8.63
C ASP A 4 -32.01 -1.68 9.27
N ALA A 5 -31.01 -2.23 9.96
CA ALA A 5 -29.80 -1.47 10.30
C ALA A 5 -28.58 -2.04 9.55
N ASP A 6 -27.86 -1.13 8.87
CA ASP A 6 -26.61 -1.32 8.10
C ASP A 6 -26.73 -1.82 6.65
N ILE A 7 -27.60 -1.16 5.90
CA ILE A 7 -27.36 -0.86 4.46
C ILE A 7 -26.50 0.41 4.39
N HIS A 8 -25.24 0.35 4.81
CA HIS A 8 -24.18 1.27 4.38
C HIS A 8 -22.83 0.60 4.64
N GLY A 9 -21.98 0.59 3.63
CA GLY A 9 -20.73 -0.17 3.58
C GLY A 9 -19.85 -0.01 4.81
N GLY A 10 -19.87 -1.01 5.67
CA GLY A 10 -18.80 -1.27 6.64
C GLY A 10 -17.80 -2.19 5.98
N ALA A 11 -16.64 -1.66 5.58
CA ALA A 11 -15.47 -2.47 5.29
C ALA A 11 -14.75 -2.74 6.61
N PRO A 12 -14.60 -4.02 7.01
CA PRO A 12 -13.46 -4.38 7.83
C PRO A 12 -12.84 -5.68 7.31
N ALA A 13 -11.78 -5.51 6.51
CA ALA A 13 -10.79 -6.55 6.17
C ALA A 13 -9.57 -5.93 5.45
N ILE A 14 -9.71 -4.72 4.90
CA ILE A 14 -8.64 -4.00 4.19
C ILE A 14 -7.61 -3.41 5.16
N ASP A 15 -7.98 -3.09 6.40
CA ASP A 15 -7.08 -2.41 7.35
C ASP A 15 -5.88 -3.28 7.78
N VAL A 16 -5.95 -4.61 7.67
CA VAL A 16 -4.79 -5.49 7.96
C VAL A 16 -3.79 -5.51 6.79
N LEU A 17 -4.18 -5.03 5.60
CA LEU A 17 -3.31 -4.82 4.44
C LEU A 17 -2.78 -3.38 4.36
N GLU A 18 -3.24 -2.52 5.27
CA GLU A 18 -2.81 -1.14 5.50
C GLU A 18 -1.85 -1.04 6.68
N GLU A 19 -0.78 -1.82 6.69
CA GLU A 19 0.42 -1.27 7.32
C GLU A 19 1.07 -0.33 6.29
N PRO A 20 0.88 1.01 6.39
CA PRO A 20 1.83 1.90 5.76
C PRO A 20 3.17 1.50 6.34
N CYS A 21 4.14 1.11 5.51
CA CYS A 21 5.52 0.98 5.97
C CYS A 21 5.87 2.28 6.70
N SER A 22 5.92 2.22 8.02
CA SER A 22 6.19 3.32 8.96
C SER A 22 7.65 3.74 8.94
N LEU A 23 8.30 3.59 7.77
CA LEU A 23 9.64 4.05 7.45
C LEU A 23 9.58 5.38 6.67
N LEU A 24 8.70 6.28 7.08
CA LEU A 24 8.90 7.70 6.83
C LEU A 24 9.50 8.28 8.08
N VAL A 25 10.83 8.20 8.12
CA VAL A 25 11.70 8.76 9.15
C VAL A 25 11.31 8.23 10.53
N PRO A 26 12.05 7.28 11.14
CA PRO A 26 11.93 7.16 12.59
C PRO A 26 12.05 8.58 13.13
N TYR A 27 11.05 9.07 13.86
CA TYR A 27 11.13 10.30 14.62
C TYR A 27 12.24 10.06 15.65
N THR A 28 13.46 10.13 15.16
CA THR A 28 14.66 10.37 15.92
C THR A 28 14.47 11.81 16.26
N ASP A 29 14.18 12.03 17.54
CA ASP A 29 14.24 13.32 18.18
C ASP A 29 15.34 14.13 17.47
N PRO A 30 15.03 15.32 16.88
CA PRO A 30 15.98 16.05 16.05
C PRO A 30 17.34 16.33 16.73
N TYR A 31 17.41 16.12 18.05
CA TYR A 31 18.59 16.23 18.92
C TYR A 31 19.43 14.94 19.05
N SER A 32 18.98 13.80 18.53
CA SER A 32 19.69 12.51 18.60
C SER A 32 20.45 12.22 17.30
N ILE A 33 21.46 13.03 16.99
CA ILE A 33 22.49 12.69 16.00
C ILE A 33 23.73 12.25 16.79
N PRO A 34 24.33 11.07 16.52
CA PRO A 34 25.56 10.66 17.18
C PRO A 34 26.66 11.70 16.93
N GLY A 35 27.10 12.39 17.98
CA GLY A 35 28.09 13.47 17.91
C GLY A 35 27.54 14.89 18.07
N TYR A 36 26.22 15.08 18.28
CA TYR A 36 25.64 16.38 18.58
C TYR A 36 25.50 16.55 20.10
N ASP A 37 26.21 17.53 20.66
CA ASP A 37 26.23 17.82 22.10
C ASP A 37 24.87 18.40 22.53
N VAL A 38 24.14 17.66 23.37
CA VAL A 38 22.79 17.98 23.87
C VAL A 38 22.80 19.21 24.81
N ARG A 39 23.97 19.81 25.05
CA ARG A 39 24.14 20.96 25.95
C ARG A 39 24.05 22.33 25.28
N GLU A 40 23.99 22.41 23.94
CA GLU A 40 23.83 23.71 23.27
C GLU A 40 22.35 24.08 23.13
N LYS A 41 21.93 25.02 24.00
CA LYS A 41 20.88 26.05 23.88
C LYS A 41 19.73 25.76 22.90
N LYS A 42 18.48 25.91 23.36
CA LYS A 42 17.26 26.12 22.53
C LYS A 42 17.54 27.15 21.43
N HIS A 43 18.10 26.72 20.30
CA HIS A 43 18.29 27.58 19.15
C HIS A 43 16.95 27.63 18.46
N TYR A 44 16.28 28.77 18.61
CA TYR A 44 15.11 29.09 17.81
C TYR A 44 15.50 28.97 16.33
N ILE A 45 14.87 28.05 15.61
CA ILE A 45 15.15 27.83 14.19
C ILE A 45 14.56 29.02 13.42
N SER A 46 15.40 30.01 13.10
CA SER A 46 14.99 31.15 12.30
C SER A 46 14.90 30.77 10.82
N ALA A 47 13.88 31.27 10.12
CA ALA A 47 13.75 31.10 8.67
C ALA A 47 14.96 31.66 7.91
N TYR A 48 15.62 32.69 8.44
CA TYR A 48 16.85 33.24 7.87
C TYR A 48 18.02 32.25 7.94
N ASP A 49 18.22 31.63 9.12
CA ASP A 49 19.30 30.66 9.33
C ASP A 49 19.11 29.42 8.47
N VAL A 50 17.87 28.94 8.36
CA VAL A 50 17.50 27.86 7.45
C VAL A 50 17.87 28.19 6.01
N LYS A 51 17.50 29.37 5.50
CA LYS A 51 17.84 29.77 4.12
C LYS A 51 19.34 29.88 3.88
N SER A 52 20.06 30.48 4.82
CA SER A 52 21.52 30.63 4.74
C SER A 52 22.22 29.28 4.69
N LYS A 53 21.83 28.36 5.59
CA LYS A 53 22.37 26.99 5.65
C LYS A 53 21.97 26.13 4.45
N LEU A 54 20.80 26.35 3.84
CA LEU A 54 20.43 25.71 2.58
C LEU A 54 21.28 26.22 1.40
N ALA A 55 21.61 27.50 1.36
CA ALA A 55 22.36 28.09 0.24
C ALA A 55 23.86 27.78 0.30
N TRP A 56 24.46 27.81 1.50
CA TRP A 56 25.91 27.82 1.68
C TRP A 56 26.43 26.76 2.66
N GLY A 57 25.55 25.94 3.25
CA GLY A 57 25.94 24.90 4.19
C GLY A 57 26.57 23.67 3.54
N ASP A 58 27.29 22.89 4.35
CA ASP A 58 27.72 21.54 4.03
C ASP A 58 26.55 20.53 4.15
N ALA A 59 26.78 19.25 3.83
CA ALA A 59 25.72 18.23 3.85
C ALA A 59 25.03 18.11 5.21
N ALA A 60 25.77 18.17 6.32
CA ALA A 60 25.18 18.08 7.67
C ALA A 60 24.35 19.34 8.00
N SER A 61 24.86 20.53 7.66
CA SER A 61 24.11 21.79 7.79
C SER A 61 22.85 21.82 6.94
N MET A 62 22.89 21.28 5.72
CA MET A 62 21.73 21.21 4.83
C MET A 62 20.66 20.26 5.38
N ILE A 63 21.05 19.12 5.95
CA ILE A 63 20.12 18.19 6.61
C ILE A 63 19.45 18.86 7.82
N TRP A 64 20.24 19.53 8.66
CA TRP A 64 19.71 20.30 9.79
C TRP A 64 18.74 21.40 9.32
N ALA A 65 19.11 22.13 8.28
CA ALA A 65 18.28 23.19 7.71
C ALA A 65 16.99 22.65 7.08
N MET A 66 17.02 21.48 6.43
CA MET A 66 15.82 20.83 5.90
C MET A 66 14.87 20.37 7.02
N LYS A 67 15.40 19.80 8.11
CA LYS A 67 14.59 19.48 9.30
C LYS A 67 13.94 20.74 9.87
N GLY A 68 14.71 21.82 10.01
CA GLY A 68 14.21 23.11 10.46
C GLY A 68 13.15 23.71 9.53
N ALA A 69 13.33 23.61 8.22
CA ALA A 69 12.35 24.04 7.22
C ALA A 69 11.03 23.28 7.37
N ILE A 70 11.06 21.96 7.54
CA ILE A 70 9.85 21.14 7.78
C ILE A 70 9.16 21.60 9.06
N THR A 71 9.89 21.79 10.16
CA THR A 71 9.33 22.27 11.42
C THR A 71 8.67 23.64 11.28
N ILE A 72 9.29 24.57 10.53
CA ILE A 72 8.69 25.88 10.27
C ILE A 72 7.43 25.71 9.43
N ILE A 73 7.49 24.98 8.31
CA ILE A 73 6.37 24.81 7.37
C ILE A 73 5.15 24.16 8.03
N VAL A 74 5.35 23.14 8.88
CA VAL A 74 4.25 22.48 9.59
C VAL A 74 3.56 23.43 10.58
N ASN A 75 4.29 24.41 11.11
CA ASN A 75 3.81 25.33 12.15
C ASN A 75 3.47 26.75 11.63
N SER A 76 3.51 27.03 10.32
CA SER A 76 3.39 28.39 9.78
C SER A 76 2.36 28.54 8.66
N ASP A 77 1.98 29.81 8.41
CA ASP A 77 1.06 30.20 7.34
C ASP A 77 1.70 30.18 5.93
N SER A 78 0.84 30.12 4.91
CA SER A 78 1.16 29.89 3.49
C SER A 78 2.27 30.76 2.85
N VAL A 79 2.56 31.95 3.40
CA VAL A 79 3.58 32.87 2.86
C VAL A 79 5.00 32.36 3.10
N ILE A 80 5.27 31.82 4.30
CA ILE A 80 6.61 31.30 4.65
C ILE A 80 6.92 30.04 3.85
N PHE A 81 5.89 29.25 3.55
CA PHE A 81 5.98 28.08 2.68
C PHE A 81 6.46 28.45 1.27
N GLN A 82 5.90 29.49 0.64
CA GLN A 82 6.30 29.89 -0.71
C GLN A 82 7.78 30.32 -0.77
N ASP A 83 8.22 31.13 0.18
CA ASP A 83 9.58 31.67 0.23
C ASP A 83 10.64 30.58 0.53
N LEU A 84 10.33 29.67 1.48
CA LEU A 84 11.18 28.50 1.74
C LEU A 84 11.18 27.51 0.57
N SER A 85 10.04 27.27 -0.08
CA SER A 85 9.94 26.34 -1.21
C SER A 85 10.88 26.73 -2.35
N VAL A 86 10.97 28.03 -2.69
CA VAL A 86 11.89 28.52 -3.71
C VAL A 86 13.34 28.27 -3.34
N THR A 87 13.69 28.47 -2.06
CA THR A 87 15.04 28.24 -1.55
C THR A 87 15.42 26.76 -1.59
N ILE A 88 14.50 25.88 -1.18
CA ILE A 88 14.67 24.42 -1.22
C ILE A 88 14.84 23.95 -2.67
N LEU A 89 13.95 24.38 -3.56
CA LEU A 89 13.96 23.98 -4.98
C LEU A 89 15.24 24.46 -5.70
N ARG A 90 15.82 25.58 -5.28
CA ARG A 90 17.07 26.10 -5.86
C ARG A 90 18.33 25.44 -5.34
N ASN A 91 18.34 25.03 -4.07
CA ASN A 91 19.58 24.63 -3.40
C ASN A 91 19.68 23.13 -3.11
N VAL A 92 18.55 22.44 -2.94
CA VAL A 92 18.51 21.01 -2.57
C VAL A 92 18.29 20.12 -3.78
N LEU A 93 17.46 20.58 -4.72
CA LEU A 93 17.10 19.83 -5.93
C LEU A 93 18.15 19.77 -7.06
N PRO A 94 19.12 20.70 -7.20
CA PRO A 94 20.09 20.61 -8.29
C PRO A 94 20.90 19.31 -8.23
N SER A 95 20.92 18.64 -9.39
CA SER A 95 21.75 17.49 -9.73
C SER A 95 23.23 17.68 -9.36
N LYS A 96 24.00 16.58 -9.27
CA LYS A 96 25.45 16.53 -8.97
C LYS A 96 26.34 17.49 -9.79
N ASP A 97 25.82 18.07 -10.87
CA ASP A 97 26.50 19.05 -11.70
C ASP A 97 26.25 20.49 -11.21
N PRO A 98 27.27 21.19 -10.67
CA PRO A 98 27.16 22.55 -10.14
C PRO A 98 26.71 23.59 -11.17
N ARG A 99 26.76 23.28 -12.48
CA ARG A 99 26.28 24.15 -13.57
C ARG A 99 24.76 24.17 -13.74
N ARG A 100 24.05 23.21 -13.15
CA ARG A 100 22.57 23.12 -13.18
C ARG A 100 21.88 23.81 -12.00
N ARG A 101 22.64 24.44 -11.10
CA ARG A 101 22.08 25.34 -10.07
C ARG A 101 21.44 26.54 -10.77
N LEU A 102 20.15 26.75 -10.56
CA LEU A 102 19.41 27.80 -11.26
C LEU A 102 19.87 29.17 -10.81
N ARG A 103 20.05 30.07 -11.78
CA ARG A 103 20.21 31.50 -11.51
C ARG A 103 18.95 32.04 -10.82
N PRO A 104 19.07 33.03 -9.91
CA PRO A 104 18.01 33.49 -9.00
C PRO A 104 16.75 34.11 -9.64
N ARG A 105 16.64 34.11 -10.97
CA ARG A 105 15.55 34.76 -11.72
C ARG A 105 14.49 33.83 -12.28
N VAL A 106 14.72 32.52 -12.31
CA VAL A 106 13.68 31.59 -12.80
C VAL A 106 12.90 31.11 -11.57
N PRO A 107 11.55 31.18 -11.58
CA PRO A 107 10.76 30.40 -10.65
C PRO A 107 11.27 28.95 -10.72
N PRO A 108 11.34 28.20 -9.61
CA PRO A 108 11.61 26.78 -9.72
C PRO A 108 10.45 26.14 -10.48
N ASP A 109 10.62 26.06 -11.79
CA ASP A 109 9.62 25.61 -12.72
C ASP A 109 9.22 24.18 -12.37
N ARG A 110 7.92 23.90 -12.52
CA ARG A 110 7.33 22.56 -12.41
C ARG A 110 8.18 21.52 -13.13
N THR A 111 8.78 21.89 -14.26
CA THR A 111 9.72 21.10 -15.06
C THR A 111 10.89 20.53 -14.26
N LEU A 112 11.48 21.29 -13.33
CA LEU A 112 12.63 20.85 -12.53
C LEU A 112 12.24 19.80 -11.51
N VAL A 113 11.08 20.00 -10.87
CA VAL A 113 10.52 19.02 -9.95
C VAL A 113 10.19 17.73 -10.70
N CYS A 114 9.50 17.83 -11.84
CA CYS A 114 9.20 16.68 -12.68
C CYS A 114 10.47 15.96 -13.14
N ASN A 115 11.49 16.69 -13.61
CA ASN A 115 12.74 16.11 -14.06
C ASN A 115 13.51 15.42 -12.92
N HIS A 116 13.52 16.01 -11.73
CA HIS A 116 14.11 15.36 -10.57
C HIS A 116 13.36 14.08 -10.20
N LEU A 117 12.03 14.12 -10.15
CA LEU A 117 11.20 12.95 -9.86
C LEU A 117 11.45 11.83 -10.88
N ARG A 118 11.53 12.15 -12.18
CA ARG A 118 11.89 11.17 -13.23
C ARG A 118 13.27 10.57 -13.01
N ASN A 119 14.29 11.41 -12.81
CA ASN A 119 15.66 10.94 -12.55
C ASN A 119 15.74 10.05 -11.30
N SER A 120 14.94 10.36 -10.27
CA SER A 120 14.87 9.57 -9.04
C SER A 120 14.15 8.24 -9.23
N LEU A 121 13.23 8.15 -10.20
CA LEU A 121 12.57 6.90 -10.61
C LEU A 121 13.45 6.01 -11.49
N ASP A 122 14.35 6.62 -12.26
CA ASP A 122 15.37 5.92 -13.06
C ASP A 122 16.69 5.71 -12.29
N HIS A 123 16.71 6.02 -10.99
CA HIS A 123 17.91 5.93 -10.17
C HIS A 123 18.33 4.48 -9.92
N GLY A 124 19.64 4.19 -9.92
CA GLY A 124 20.14 2.83 -9.68
C GLY A 124 19.81 2.28 -8.28
N ASP A 125 19.67 3.16 -7.30
CA ASP A 125 19.26 2.81 -5.93
C ASP A 125 17.73 2.56 -5.84
N GLU A 126 17.34 1.37 -5.42
CA GLU A 126 15.94 0.97 -5.23
C GLU A 126 15.24 1.77 -4.12
N LEU A 127 15.96 2.17 -3.06
CA LEU A 127 15.37 2.95 -1.97
C LEU A 127 14.91 4.32 -2.47
N VAL A 128 15.74 4.98 -3.29
CA VAL A 128 15.42 6.27 -3.92
C VAL A 128 14.20 6.14 -4.82
N ARG A 129 14.15 5.09 -5.67
CA ARG A 129 12.99 4.83 -6.54
C ARG A 129 11.71 4.61 -5.74
N ARG A 130 11.78 3.77 -4.71
CA ARG A 130 10.66 3.41 -3.83
C ARG A 130 10.11 4.61 -3.06
N ASP A 131 10.99 5.42 -2.47
CA ASP A 131 10.57 6.58 -1.68
C ASP A 131 10.00 7.68 -2.59
N THR A 132 10.54 7.82 -3.80
CA THR A 132 9.97 8.69 -4.84
C THR A 132 8.56 8.24 -5.25
N LEU A 133 8.33 6.93 -5.45
CA LEU A 133 7.00 6.40 -5.72
C LEU A 133 6.01 6.69 -4.59
N ARG A 134 6.41 6.47 -3.34
CA ARG A 134 5.55 6.79 -2.18
C ARG A 134 5.20 8.27 -2.10
N PHE A 135 6.14 9.14 -2.46
CA PHE A 135 5.89 10.58 -2.54
C PHE A 135 4.86 10.93 -3.64
N LEU A 136 5.04 10.41 -4.86
CA LEU A 136 4.12 10.63 -5.99
C LEU A 136 2.68 10.23 -5.68
N CYS A 137 2.52 9.19 -4.88
CA CYS A 137 1.24 8.68 -4.47
C CYS A 137 0.44 9.63 -3.56
N ARG A 138 1.12 10.57 -2.89
CA ARG A 138 0.47 11.61 -2.05
C ARG A 138 0.28 12.94 -2.77
N LEU A 139 0.96 13.14 -3.89
CA LEU A 139 1.00 14.42 -4.60
C LEU A 139 -0.34 14.68 -5.29
N ARG A 140 -1.12 15.70 -4.96
CA ARG A 140 -2.45 15.87 -5.60
C ARG A 140 -2.46 16.64 -6.92
N ASP A 141 -1.38 17.36 -7.25
CA ASP A 141 -1.34 18.20 -8.46
C ASP A 141 -1.11 17.36 -9.73
N ALA A 142 -2.19 17.07 -10.45
CA ALA A 142 -2.21 16.38 -11.75
C ALA A 142 -1.10 16.84 -12.71
N ARG A 143 -0.83 18.16 -12.75
CA ARG A 143 0.13 18.78 -13.68
C ARG A 143 1.58 18.40 -13.39
N LEU A 144 1.90 18.00 -12.16
CA LEU A 144 3.23 17.48 -11.80
C LEU A 144 3.35 15.98 -12.05
N ILE A 145 2.23 15.29 -12.12
CA ILE A 145 2.18 13.84 -12.10
C ILE A 145 2.11 13.26 -13.50
N GLU A 146 1.25 13.80 -14.36
CA GLU A 146 1.15 13.44 -15.78
C GLU A 146 2.52 13.31 -16.47
N PRO A 147 3.42 14.31 -16.40
CA PRO A 147 4.74 14.20 -17.00
C PRO A 147 5.58 13.06 -16.41
N VAL A 148 5.48 12.81 -15.11
CA VAL A 148 6.31 11.81 -14.43
C VAL A 148 5.82 10.40 -14.76
N VAL A 149 4.51 10.16 -14.73
CA VAL A 149 3.91 8.84 -14.95
C VAL A 149 4.11 8.36 -16.39
N ALA A 150 4.05 9.27 -17.37
CA ALA A 150 4.31 8.95 -18.79
C ALA A 150 5.70 8.33 -19.05
N SER A 151 6.67 8.58 -18.16
CA SER A 151 8.06 8.09 -18.28
C SER A 151 8.36 6.87 -17.41
N THR A 152 7.42 6.41 -16.58
CA THR A 152 7.67 5.35 -15.59
C THR A 152 7.37 3.93 -16.08
N SER A 153 8.05 2.94 -15.50
CA SER A 153 7.77 1.51 -15.74
C SER A 153 6.36 1.08 -15.29
N SER A 154 5.88 -0.03 -15.84
CA SER A 154 4.59 -0.65 -15.46
C SER A 154 4.44 -0.89 -13.95
N ALA A 155 5.50 -1.36 -13.27
CA ALA A 155 5.48 -1.58 -11.82
C ALA A 155 5.30 -0.26 -11.02
N ALA A 156 5.88 0.83 -11.51
CA ALA A 156 5.71 2.16 -10.92
C ALA A 156 4.28 2.69 -11.14
N VAL A 157 3.71 2.46 -12.33
CA VAL A 157 2.29 2.77 -12.63
C VAL A 157 1.36 1.98 -11.72
N CYS A 158 1.60 0.68 -11.50
CA CYS A 158 0.81 -0.14 -10.58
C CYS A 158 0.84 0.38 -9.14
N CYS A 159 2.02 0.78 -8.66
CA CYS A 159 2.19 1.37 -7.33
C CYS A 159 1.47 2.72 -7.20
N PHE A 160 1.58 3.54 -8.25
CA PHE A 160 0.96 4.85 -8.35
C PHE A 160 -0.58 4.76 -8.35
N CYS A 161 -1.16 3.87 -9.16
CA CYS A 161 -2.60 3.65 -9.19
C CYS A 161 -3.12 3.10 -7.86
N ARG A 162 -2.42 2.12 -7.25
CA ARG A 162 -2.81 1.53 -5.95
C ARG A 162 -3.02 2.58 -4.86
N LEU A 163 -2.18 3.59 -4.81
CA LEU A 163 -2.19 4.59 -3.75
C LEU A 163 -3.08 5.80 -4.05
N ARG A 164 -3.67 5.88 -5.26
CA ARG A 164 -4.56 6.96 -5.70
C ARG A 164 -5.95 6.46 -6.05
N LYS A 165 -6.69 6.05 -5.02
CA LYS A 165 -8.09 5.61 -5.15
C LYS A 165 -9.02 6.68 -5.72
N ASP A 166 -8.67 7.97 -5.58
CA ASP A 166 -9.61 9.08 -5.75
C ASP A 166 -9.76 9.62 -7.19
N ASP A 167 -8.81 9.36 -8.09
CA ASP A 167 -8.78 9.99 -9.42
C ASP A 167 -9.56 9.24 -10.51
N GLY A 168 -10.08 8.05 -10.20
CA GLY A 168 -10.91 7.26 -11.11
C GLY A 168 -10.27 6.94 -12.47
N GLY A 169 -8.93 6.88 -12.55
CA GLY A 169 -8.20 6.54 -13.78
C GLY A 169 -8.03 7.68 -14.79
N LYS A 170 -8.49 8.91 -14.51
CA LYS A 170 -8.42 10.03 -15.47
C LYS A 170 -7.01 10.43 -15.89
N LEU A 171 -6.04 10.22 -15.02
CA LEU A 171 -4.66 10.67 -15.23
C LEU A 171 -3.83 9.73 -16.12
N VAL A 172 -4.25 8.47 -16.23
CA VAL A 172 -3.60 7.44 -17.05
C VAL A 172 -4.72 6.61 -17.69
N PRO A 173 -5.23 7.01 -18.87
CA PRO A 173 -6.38 6.34 -19.49
C PRO A 173 -6.13 4.84 -19.73
N ASP A 174 -4.89 4.45 -20.03
CA ASP A 174 -4.52 3.06 -20.32
C ASP A 174 -3.94 2.31 -19.09
N ALA A 175 -4.11 2.85 -17.87
CA ALA A 175 -3.46 2.28 -16.68
C ALA A 175 -3.85 0.81 -16.43
N LEU A 176 -5.13 0.47 -16.66
CA LEU A 176 -5.62 -0.89 -16.43
C LEU A 176 -5.01 -1.89 -17.43
N ASP A 177 -4.83 -1.49 -18.69
CA ASP A 177 -4.22 -2.35 -19.70
C ASP A 177 -2.71 -2.52 -19.46
N VAL A 178 -2.05 -1.50 -18.90
CA VAL A 178 -0.65 -1.61 -18.42
C VAL A 178 -0.57 -2.59 -17.24
N VAL A 179 -1.51 -2.51 -16.29
CA VAL A 179 -1.59 -3.38 -15.11
C VAL A 179 -1.81 -4.84 -15.52
N GLU A 180 -2.72 -5.10 -16.46
CA GLU A 180 -2.98 -6.47 -16.95
C GLU A 180 -1.77 -7.07 -17.66
N ARG A 181 -1.07 -6.28 -18.48
CA ARG A 181 0.21 -6.71 -19.07
C ARG A 181 1.26 -6.99 -17.99
N ALA A 182 1.32 -6.18 -16.94
CA ALA A 182 2.24 -6.41 -15.82
C ALA A 182 1.92 -7.73 -15.10
N LEU A 183 0.64 -8.10 -14.92
CA LEU A 183 0.26 -9.36 -14.30
C LEU A 183 0.76 -10.60 -15.06
N GLY A 184 0.86 -10.52 -16.40
CA GLY A 184 1.37 -11.61 -17.22
C GLY A 184 2.90 -11.67 -17.34
N ALA A 185 3.60 -10.54 -17.16
CA ALA A 185 5.04 -10.42 -17.40
C ALA A 185 5.88 -10.40 -16.11
N GLU A 186 5.32 -9.89 -15.00
CA GLU A 186 6.05 -9.71 -13.76
C GLU A 186 6.29 -11.02 -13.01
N ARG A 187 7.45 -11.10 -12.36
CA ARG A 187 7.83 -12.26 -11.52
C ARG A 187 7.98 -11.91 -10.05
N ASP A 188 8.14 -10.63 -9.74
CA ASP A 188 8.22 -10.19 -8.36
C ASP A 188 6.84 -10.25 -7.68
N ALA A 189 6.79 -10.91 -6.53
CA ALA A 189 5.55 -11.14 -5.79
C ALA A 189 4.90 -9.84 -5.29
N ALA A 190 5.71 -8.83 -4.93
CA ALA A 190 5.18 -7.55 -4.46
C ALA A 190 4.62 -6.72 -5.63
N ALA A 191 5.30 -6.72 -6.78
CA ALA A 191 4.82 -6.08 -8.01
C ALA A 191 3.52 -6.72 -8.52
N LEU A 192 3.46 -8.05 -8.58
CA LEU A 192 2.24 -8.78 -8.93
C LEU A 192 1.09 -8.46 -7.98
N ARG A 193 1.38 -8.39 -6.66
CA ARG A 193 0.37 -8.04 -5.66
C ARG A 193 -0.17 -6.64 -5.89
N ASN A 194 0.69 -5.68 -6.21
CA ASN A 194 0.29 -4.30 -6.44
C ASN A 194 -0.53 -4.17 -7.72
N ALA A 195 -0.12 -4.85 -8.79
CA ALA A 195 -0.87 -4.91 -10.04
C ALA A 195 -2.26 -5.50 -9.80
N PHE A 196 -2.34 -6.65 -9.12
CA PHE A 196 -3.62 -7.30 -8.87
C PHE A 196 -4.53 -6.47 -7.95
N PHE A 197 -3.97 -5.83 -6.91
CA PHE A 197 -4.71 -4.92 -6.05
C PHE A 197 -5.29 -3.73 -6.82
N THR A 198 -4.52 -3.16 -7.75
CA THR A 198 -4.99 -2.07 -8.61
C THR A 198 -6.16 -2.54 -9.47
N LEU A 199 -6.03 -3.70 -10.13
CA LEU A 199 -7.12 -4.26 -10.92
C LEU A 199 -8.36 -4.53 -10.06
N HIS A 200 -8.19 -5.11 -8.87
CA HIS A 200 -9.27 -5.36 -7.92
C HIS A 200 -9.95 -4.07 -7.43
N SER A 201 -9.20 -2.97 -7.27
CA SER A 201 -9.74 -1.71 -6.74
C SER A 201 -10.52 -0.92 -7.80
N PHE A 202 -10.05 -0.92 -9.05
CA PHE A 202 -10.59 -0.05 -10.11
C PHE A 202 -11.35 -0.78 -11.21
N ALA A 203 -11.15 -2.10 -11.38
CA ALA A 203 -11.77 -2.91 -12.41
C ALA A 203 -12.09 -4.32 -11.91
N GLN A 204 -12.98 -4.39 -10.92
CA GLN A 204 -13.38 -5.64 -10.26
C GLN A 204 -13.78 -6.78 -11.22
N PRO A 205 -14.53 -6.54 -12.32
CA PRO A 205 -14.87 -7.60 -13.27
C PRO A 205 -13.64 -8.21 -13.95
N ARG A 206 -12.65 -7.39 -14.32
CA ARG A 206 -11.37 -7.85 -14.90
C ARG A 206 -10.55 -8.63 -13.88
N ALA A 207 -10.55 -8.18 -12.62
CA ALA A 207 -9.89 -8.90 -11.53
C ALA A 207 -10.52 -10.29 -11.27
N ALA A 208 -11.86 -10.39 -11.32
CA ALA A 208 -12.55 -11.67 -11.20
C ALA A 208 -12.19 -12.63 -12.35
N ALA A 209 -12.22 -12.14 -13.60
CA ALA A 209 -11.80 -12.91 -14.76
C ALA A 209 -10.36 -13.42 -14.61
N TYR A 210 -9.42 -12.56 -14.21
CA TYR A 210 -8.03 -12.94 -13.97
C TYR A 210 -7.86 -14.08 -12.94
N VAL A 211 -8.65 -14.05 -11.85
CA VAL A 211 -8.65 -15.13 -10.84
C VAL A 211 -9.18 -16.44 -11.42
N LEU A 212 -10.24 -16.38 -12.21
CA LEU A 212 -10.87 -17.56 -12.82
C LEU A 212 -9.96 -18.20 -13.88
N ASP A 213 -9.31 -17.39 -14.70
CA ASP A 213 -8.35 -17.86 -15.71
C ASP A 213 -7.14 -18.57 -15.09
N ASN A 214 -6.82 -18.22 -13.84
CA ASN A 214 -5.70 -18.80 -13.09
C ASN A 214 -6.13 -19.76 -11.98
N ALA A 215 -7.40 -20.17 -11.93
CA ALA A 215 -7.98 -20.92 -10.81
C ALA A 215 -7.14 -22.12 -10.35
N GLY A 216 -6.61 -22.90 -11.31
CA GLY A 216 -5.78 -24.08 -11.03
C GLY A 216 -4.42 -23.79 -10.40
N ARG A 217 -3.92 -22.56 -10.51
CA ARG A 217 -2.60 -22.11 -10.05
C ARG A 217 -2.64 -21.36 -8.72
N VAL A 218 -3.83 -20.90 -8.31
CA VAL A 218 -4.01 -20.07 -7.11
C VAL A 218 -3.50 -20.77 -5.85
N ALA A 219 -3.82 -22.06 -5.66
CA ALA A 219 -3.43 -22.78 -4.45
C ALA A 219 -1.96 -23.20 -4.42
N SER A 220 -1.40 -23.55 -5.58
CA SER A 220 -0.07 -24.17 -5.70
C SER A 220 1.06 -23.18 -5.97
N GLU A 221 0.84 -22.18 -6.81
CA GLU A 221 1.90 -21.30 -7.34
C GLU A 221 1.83 -19.87 -6.79
N TRP A 222 0.63 -19.39 -6.44
CA TRP A 222 0.50 -17.98 -6.06
C TRP A 222 1.10 -17.70 -4.68
N PRO A 223 1.82 -16.58 -4.51
CA PRO A 223 2.31 -16.17 -3.21
C PRO A 223 1.14 -15.75 -2.30
N ARG A 224 1.34 -15.87 -0.99
CA ARG A 224 0.34 -15.60 0.05
C ARG A 224 -0.48 -14.32 -0.19
N LEU A 225 0.16 -13.22 -0.54
CA LEU A 225 -0.55 -11.95 -0.72
C LEU A 225 -1.47 -11.92 -1.95
N LEU A 226 -1.13 -12.65 -3.02
CA LEU A 226 -2.01 -12.84 -4.17
C LEU A 226 -3.19 -13.74 -3.82
N GLN A 227 -2.94 -14.82 -3.06
CA GLN A 227 -4.01 -15.69 -2.57
C GLN A 227 -5.02 -14.91 -1.73
N MET A 228 -4.57 -14.02 -0.83
CA MET A 228 -5.46 -13.16 -0.05
C MET A 228 -6.36 -12.28 -0.92
N LEU A 229 -5.84 -11.72 -2.01
CA LEU A 229 -6.65 -10.93 -2.95
C LEU A 229 -7.62 -11.82 -3.76
N ALA A 230 -7.24 -13.06 -4.06
CA ALA A 230 -8.15 -14.03 -4.67
C ALA A 230 -9.33 -14.36 -3.75
N VAL A 231 -9.07 -14.51 -2.44
CA VAL A 231 -10.10 -14.73 -1.42
C VAL A 231 -11.04 -13.52 -1.32
N ASP A 232 -10.52 -12.29 -1.32
CA ASP A 232 -11.37 -11.09 -1.30
C ASP A 232 -12.21 -10.94 -2.59
N THR A 233 -11.64 -11.34 -3.73
CA THR A 233 -12.38 -11.42 -5.00
C THR A 233 -13.50 -12.47 -4.91
N ALA A 234 -13.19 -13.66 -4.40
CA ALA A 234 -14.16 -14.73 -4.18
C ALA A 234 -15.25 -14.34 -3.16
N ARG A 235 -14.94 -13.51 -2.17
CA ARG A 235 -15.93 -12.97 -1.23
C ARG A 235 -16.99 -12.14 -1.95
N ARG A 236 -16.62 -11.36 -2.96
CA ARG A 236 -17.56 -10.53 -3.73
C ARG A 236 -18.35 -11.33 -4.76
N TYR A 237 -17.69 -12.24 -5.48
CA TYR A 237 -18.26 -12.92 -6.65
C TYR A 237 -18.75 -14.35 -6.39
N GLY A 238 -18.36 -14.96 -5.27
CA GLY A 238 -18.60 -16.38 -4.99
C GLY A 238 -20.06 -16.78 -4.76
N ARG A 239 -20.97 -15.81 -4.55
CA ARG A 239 -22.42 -16.06 -4.54
C ARG A 239 -23.02 -16.21 -5.93
N TYR A 240 -22.36 -15.67 -6.95
CA TYR A 240 -22.86 -15.64 -8.33
C TYR A 240 -22.16 -16.67 -9.21
N GLU A 241 -20.92 -17.04 -8.88
CA GLU A 241 -20.12 -17.96 -9.69
C GLU A 241 -19.45 -19.05 -8.84
N ARG A 242 -19.88 -20.30 -9.07
CA ARG A 242 -19.46 -21.49 -8.31
C ARG A 242 -17.94 -21.74 -8.38
N LYS A 243 -17.28 -21.35 -9.48
CA LYS A 243 -15.82 -21.52 -9.63
C LYS A 243 -15.03 -20.81 -8.53
N HIS A 244 -15.51 -19.69 -8.00
CA HIS A 244 -14.87 -19.03 -6.86
C HIS A 244 -14.97 -19.85 -5.56
N VAL A 245 -16.07 -20.59 -5.37
CA VAL A 245 -16.21 -21.54 -4.24
C VAL A 245 -15.20 -22.67 -4.41
N ASP A 246 -15.03 -23.18 -5.64
CA ASP A 246 -14.06 -24.26 -5.93
C ASP A 246 -12.62 -23.80 -5.65
N ILE A 247 -12.27 -22.54 -5.96
CA ILE A 247 -10.96 -21.94 -5.62
C ILE A 247 -10.76 -21.90 -4.10
N LEU A 248 -11.77 -21.48 -3.33
CA LEU A 248 -11.68 -21.46 -1.86
C LEU A 248 -11.51 -22.86 -1.29
N MET A 249 -12.25 -23.85 -1.81
CA MET A 249 -12.10 -25.25 -1.42
C MET A 249 -10.70 -25.78 -1.75
N SER A 250 -10.16 -25.45 -2.93
CA SER A 250 -8.78 -25.78 -3.31
C SER A 250 -7.75 -25.20 -2.35
N LEU A 251 -7.89 -23.92 -1.98
CA LEU A 251 -7.01 -23.25 -1.02
C LEU A 251 -7.08 -23.89 0.38
N LEU A 252 -8.26 -24.30 0.84
CA LEU A 252 -8.44 -24.98 2.13
C LEU A 252 -7.84 -26.38 2.16
N SER A 253 -7.85 -27.08 1.02
CA SER A 253 -7.34 -28.44 0.91
C SER A 253 -5.82 -28.51 0.66
N HIS A 254 -5.23 -27.46 0.11
CA HIS A 254 -3.82 -27.47 -0.28
C HIS A 254 -2.89 -27.39 0.95
N PRO A 255 -1.91 -28.31 1.09
CA PRO A 255 -1.12 -28.45 2.33
C PRO A 255 -0.16 -27.28 2.57
N SER A 256 0.27 -26.60 1.51
CA SER A 256 1.22 -25.48 1.58
C SER A 256 0.56 -24.12 1.84
N THR A 257 -0.77 -24.08 2.02
CA THR A 257 -1.49 -22.82 2.27
C THR A 257 -1.18 -22.30 3.67
N CYS A 258 -0.85 -21.01 3.77
CA CYS A 258 -0.56 -20.38 5.06
C CYS A 258 -1.82 -20.28 5.95
N ASN A 259 -1.66 -20.44 7.26
CA ASN A 259 -2.75 -20.40 8.24
C ASN A 259 -3.66 -19.16 8.13
N VAL A 260 -3.09 -17.99 7.81
CA VAL A 260 -3.85 -16.75 7.61
C VAL A 260 -4.80 -16.86 6.41
N VAL A 261 -4.32 -17.44 5.30
CA VAL A 261 -5.13 -17.67 4.10
C VAL A 261 -6.21 -18.72 4.38
N VAL A 262 -5.85 -19.81 5.08
CA VAL A 262 -6.83 -20.85 5.48
C VAL A 262 -7.95 -20.24 6.34
N TYR A 263 -7.61 -19.39 7.30
CA TYR A 263 -8.58 -18.71 8.16
C TYR A 263 -9.52 -17.81 7.36
N GLU A 264 -8.99 -16.95 6.49
CA GLU A 264 -9.80 -16.06 5.67
C GLU A 264 -10.62 -16.79 4.60
N CYS A 265 -10.09 -17.89 4.04
CA CYS A 265 -10.85 -18.78 3.16
C CYS A 265 -12.03 -19.40 3.89
N ALA A 266 -11.83 -19.93 5.10
CA ALA A 266 -12.89 -20.55 5.89
C ALA A 266 -13.98 -19.53 6.28
N ASN A 267 -13.58 -18.31 6.67
CA ASN A 267 -14.49 -17.20 6.94
C ASN A 267 -15.33 -16.86 5.71
N THR A 268 -14.66 -16.68 4.58
CA THR A 268 -15.30 -16.29 3.33
C THR A 268 -16.25 -17.39 2.83
N LEU A 269 -15.84 -18.66 2.89
CA LEU A 269 -16.63 -19.80 2.47
C LEU A 269 -17.91 -19.95 3.32
N ALA A 270 -17.79 -19.84 4.65
CA ALA A 270 -18.93 -19.88 5.55
C ALA A 270 -19.90 -18.70 5.37
N TRP A 271 -19.42 -17.56 4.83
CA TRP A 271 -20.24 -16.38 4.56
C TRP A 271 -20.96 -16.43 3.20
N ILE A 272 -20.34 -17.01 2.17
CA ILE A 272 -20.94 -17.11 0.82
C ILE A 272 -21.81 -18.35 0.62
N SER A 273 -21.56 -19.45 1.34
CA SER A 273 -22.19 -20.76 1.08
C SER A 273 -22.85 -21.35 2.32
N SER A 274 -24.10 -21.79 2.16
CA SER A 274 -24.83 -22.60 3.14
C SER A 274 -24.80 -24.10 2.83
N GLU A 275 -24.01 -24.54 1.85
CA GLU A 275 -23.93 -25.95 1.47
C GLU A 275 -23.29 -26.77 2.62
N PRO A 276 -23.88 -27.91 3.04
CA PRO A 276 -23.35 -28.68 4.16
C PRO A 276 -21.91 -29.15 3.97
N THR A 277 -21.47 -29.33 2.72
CA THR A 277 -20.09 -29.67 2.35
C THR A 277 -19.13 -28.53 2.65
N ALA A 278 -19.49 -27.30 2.25
CA ALA A 278 -18.72 -26.09 2.48
C ALA A 278 -18.63 -25.72 3.97
N VAL A 279 -19.75 -25.81 4.70
CA VAL A 279 -19.78 -25.56 6.15
C VAL A 279 -18.89 -26.56 6.90
N ARG A 280 -18.96 -27.85 6.55
CA ARG A 280 -18.07 -28.87 7.13
C ARG A 280 -16.60 -28.61 6.80
N ALA A 281 -16.28 -28.20 5.58
CA ALA A 281 -14.92 -27.86 5.18
C ALA A 281 -14.36 -26.68 5.98
N ALA A 282 -15.14 -25.61 6.16
CA ALA A 282 -14.76 -24.45 6.97
C ALA A 282 -14.57 -24.83 8.45
N ALA A 283 -15.49 -25.62 9.03
CA ALA A 283 -15.37 -26.10 10.40
C ALA A 283 -14.09 -26.94 10.61
N ASN A 284 -13.81 -27.87 9.70
CA ASN A 284 -12.59 -28.68 9.72
C ASN A 284 -11.32 -27.83 9.59
N ALA A 285 -11.36 -26.77 8.78
CA ALA A 285 -10.24 -25.84 8.65
C ALA A 285 -9.95 -25.10 9.97
N TYR A 286 -10.98 -24.60 10.66
CA TYR A 286 -10.80 -23.99 11.98
C TYR A 286 -10.27 -24.98 13.03
N CYS A 287 -10.77 -26.22 13.03
CA CYS A 287 -10.26 -27.27 13.93
C CYS A 287 -8.76 -27.53 13.68
N LYS A 288 -8.35 -27.64 12.41
CA LYS A 288 -6.93 -27.78 12.05
C LYS A 288 -6.08 -26.59 12.51
N LEU A 289 -6.60 -25.37 12.38
CA LEU A 289 -5.91 -24.17 12.87
C LEU A 289 -5.74 -24.17 14.39
N LEU A 290 -6.76 -24.58 15.15
CA LEU A 290 -6.67 -24.72 16.61
C LEU A 290 -5.65 -25.78 17.06
N SER A 291 -5.48 -26.83 16.26
CA SER A 291 -4.46 -27.86 16.49
C SER A 291 -3.05 -27.43 16.07
N SER A 292 -2.90 -26.29 15.39
CA SER A 292 -1.59 -25.81 14.93
C SER A 292 -0.79 -25.16 16.06
N SER A 293 0.53 -25.41 16.08
CA SER A 293 1.44 -24.93 17.11
C SER A 293 1.48 -23.39 17.24
N SER A 294 1.30 -22.65 16.14
CA SER A 294 1.31 -21.18 16.13
C SER A 294 0.09 -20.55 16.80
N VAL A 295 -1.06 -21.23 16.76
CA VAL A 295 -2.30 -20.76 17.43
C VAL A 295 -2.30 -21.17 18.90
N GLN A 296 -1.52 -22.19 19.26
CA GLN A 296 -1.37 -22.59 20.66
C GLN A 296 -0.49 -21.64 21.48
N SER A 297 0.36 -20.83 20.85
CA SER A 297 1.21 -19.87 21.55
C SER A 297 0.54 -18.52 21.85
N ASP A 298 -0.59 -18.21 21.21
CA ASP A 298 -1.29 -16.93 21.35
C ASP A 298 -2.76 -17.14 21.75
N ASP A 299 -3.07 -16.84 23.01
CA ASP A 299 -4.40 -17.00 23.59
C ASP A 299 -5.47 -16.15 22.88
N ALA A 300 -5.10 -14.97 22.37
CA ALA A 300 -6.04 -14.09 21.66
C ALA A 300 -6.45 -14.72 20.33
N VAL A 301 -5.49 -15.26 19.57
CA VAL A 301 -5.76 -15.95 18.31
C VAL A 301 -6.60 -17.21 18.55
N ARG A 302 -6.31 -17.98 19.61
CA ARG A 302 -7.11 -19.16 19.98
C ARG A 302 -8.56 -18.79 20.27
N LEU A 303 -8.81 -17.73 21.05
CA LEU A 303 -10.17 -17.28 21.37
C LEU A 303 -10.93 -16.81 20.13
N ILE A 304 -10.27 -16.09 19.21
CA ILE A 304 -10.89 -15.65 17.96
C ILE A 304 -11.35 -16.85 17.12
N VAL A 305 -10.50 -17.87 16.97
CA VAL A 305 -10.84 -19.06 16.17
C VAL A 305 -11.93 -19.90 16.86
N GLN A 306 -11.88 -20.06 18.19
CA GLN A 306 -12.91 -20.77 18.95
C GLN A 306 -14.29 -20.09 18.90
N SER A 307 -14.33 -18.76 18.93
CA SER A 307 -15.58 -18.01 18.77
C SER A 307 -16.23 -18.30 17.42
N ARG A 308 -15.42 -18.37 16.35
CA ARG A 308 -15.92 -18.64 14.99
C ARG A 308 -16.40 -20.07 14.81
N THR A 309 -15.74 -21.07 15.39
CA THR A 309 -16.22 -22.47 15.34
C THR A 309 -17.57 -22.64 16.04
N ALA A 310 -17.76 -21.97 17.18
CA ALA A 310 -19.03 -21.99 17.89
C ALA A 310 -20.17 -21.39 17.04
N CYS A 311 -19.94 -20.27 16.36
CA CYS A 311 -20.91 -19.66 15.45
C CYS A 311 -21.24 -20.54 14.24
N THR A 312 -20.27 -21.24 13.65
CA THR A 312 -20.56 -22.16 12.54
C THR A 312 -21.35 -23.38 12.98
N ASN A 313 -21.13 -23.86 14.21
CA ASN A 313 -21.84 -25.01 14.78
C ASN A 313 -23.28 -24.67 15.18
N SER A 314 -23.57 -23.44 15.61
CA SER A 314 -24.95 -23.01 15.85
C SER A 314 -25.71 -22.85 14.53
N ALA A 315 -25.06 -22.32 13.48
CA ALA A 315 -25.66 -22.18 12.14
C ALA A 315 -25.91 -23.52 11.44
N SER A 316 -25.09 -24.56 11.67
CA SER A 316 -25.34 -25.89 11.11
C SER A 316 -26.49 -26.62 11.82
N ARG A 317 -26.71 -26.35 13.11
CA ARG A 317 -27.84 -26.91 13.88
C ARG A 317 -29.20 -26.32 13.52
N THR A 318 -29.26 -25.09 12.98
CA THR A 318 -30.52 -24.47 12.54
C THR A 318 -30.95 -24.85 11.12
N VAL A 319 -30.05 -25.46 10.32
CA VAL A 319 -30.32 -25.87 8.93
C VAL A 319 -30.71 -27.35 8.80
N MET A 320 -30.62 -28.12 9.89
CA MET A 320 -31.10 -29.50 9.95
C MET A 320 -32.50 -29.53 10.59
N PRO A 321 -33.59 -29.80 9.83
CA PRO A 321 -34.89 -30.13 10.39
C PRO A 321 -34.90 -31.52 11.05
#